data_AF-A0A448ZRD7-F1
#
_entry.id   AF-A0A448ZRD7-F1
#
_cell.length_a   1.000
_cell.length_b   1.000
_cell.length_c   1.000
_cell.angle_alpha   90.00
_cell.angle_beta   90.00
_cell.angle_gamma   90.00
#
_symmetry.space_group_name_H-M   'P 1'
#
loop_
_entity.id
_entity.type
_entity.pdbx_description
1 polymer ?
#
loop_
_entity_poly.entity_id
_entity_poly.type
_entity_poly.pdbx_seq_one_letter_code
_entity_poly.pdbx_strand_id
1 'polypeptide(L)'
;MLRSTATRLTQRVNKTTCRRLLSDKPNNPLAADSGNIGTHLHHNLSMGLAVLTPLWFLMPDSYSDGFIDKGFGVLLAGSISGHSWIGMNYVATDYVPKVSKALLGPSRVAIAGMTAVTFLGLSRCSIQSEGGIKGCLKGLWNPPPSK
;
A
#
# COMPACT_ATOMS: atom_id res chain seq x y z
N MET A 1 13.25 -6.56 -63.13
CA MET A 1 12.23 -6.07 -62.16
C MET A 1 12.19 -7.01 -60.96
N LEU A 2 12.91 -6.78 -59.84
CA LEU A 2 12.74 -7.55 -58.58
C LEU A 2 13.72 -7.09 -57.47
N ARG A 3 13.77 -5.80 -57.11
CA ARG A 3 14.56 -5.34 -55.95
C ARG A 3 13.94 -4.09 -55.30
N SER A 4 12.73 -4.18 -54.75
CA SER A 4 12.15 -3.05 -53.99
C SER A 4 11.03 -3.43 -53.00
N THR A 5 11.19 -4.52 -52.23
CA THR A 5 10.16 -4.88 -51.24
C THR A 5 10.69 -5.39 -49.90
N ALA A 6 12.00 -5.48 -49.70
CA ALA A 6 12.57 -6.03 -48.45
C ALA A 6 12.84 -5.00 -47.34
N THR A 7 12.75 -3.69 -47.62
CA THR A 7 13.18 -2.65 -46.66
C THR A 7 12.06 -2.09 -45.76
N ARG A 8 10.79 -2.52 -45.92
CA ARG A 8 9.65 -1.97 -45.15
C ARG A 8 9.22 -2.80 -43.94
N LEU A 9 9.86 -3.94 -43.67
CA LEU A 9 9.46 -4.84 -42.55
C LEU A 9 10.28 -4.65 -41.27
N THR A 10 11.50 -4.11 -41.35
CA THR A 10 12.37 -3.91 -40.18
C THR A 10 12.08 -2.65 -39.36
N GLN A 11 11.19 -1.76 -39.84
CA GLN A 11 10.92 -0.48 -39.16
C GLN A 11 9.74 -0.54 -38.17
N ARG A 12 9.07 -1.70 -38.01
CA ARG A 12 7.83 -1.83 -37.23
C ARG A 12 7.96 -2.49 -35.85
N VAL A 13 9.17 -2.79 -35.38
CA VAL A 13 9.37 -3.57 -34.14
C VAL A 13 9.75 -2.72 -32.92
N ASN A 14 10.15 -1.46 -33.06
CA ASN A 14 10.78 -0.70 -31.95
C ASN A 14 9.96 0.45 -31.33
N LYS A 15 8.62 0.44 -31.42
CA LYS A 15 7.79 1.49 -30.78
C LYS A 15 6.54 0.98 -30.07
N THR A 16 6.66 -0.12 -29.32
CA THR A 16 5.66 -0.51 -28.30
C THR A 16 6.21 -0.38 -26.88
N THR A 17 7.29 0.37 -26.67
CA THR A 17 7.56 0.93 -25.34
C THR A 17 6.74 2.21 -25.20
N CYS A 18 5.42 2.04 -25.05
CA CYS A 18 4.60 3.07 -24.45
C CYS A 18 5.03 3.16 -22.98
N ARG A 19 6.20 3.77 -22.69
CA ARG A 19 6.44 4.33 -21.36
C ARG A 19 5.30 5.31 -21.20
N ARG A 20 4.29 4.95 -20.42
CA ARG A 20 3.30 5.91 -19.90
C ARG A 20 4.15 7.06 -19.38
N LEU A 21 4.05 8.21 -20.03
CA LEU A 21 4.56 9.45 -19.48
C LEU A 21 3.85 9.59 -18.14
N LEU A 22 4.55 9.23 -17.07
CA LEU A 22 4.12 9.54 -15.72
C LEU A 22 4.03 11.05 -15.73
N SER A 23 2.79 11.53 -15.76
CA SER A 23 2.48 12.93 -15.91
C SER A 23 3.21 13.67 -14.79
N ASP A 24 4.11 14.59 -15.14
CA ASP A 24 4.68 15.63 -14.28
C ASP A 24 3.58 16.63 -13.84
N LYS A 25 2.41 16.11 -13.44
CA LYS A 25 1.29 16.91 -12.96
C LYS A 25 1.59 17.36 -11.53
N PRO A 26 1.13 18.56 -11.15
CA PRO A 26 1.46 19.16 -9.88
C PRO A 26 1.12 18.22 -8.73
N ASN A 27 2.05 18.17 -7.78
CA ASN A 27 2.09 17.30 -6.61
C ASN A 27 0.84 17.51 -5.76
N ASN A 28 -0.29 16.90 -6.13
CA ASN A 28 -1.46 16.88 -5.26
C ASN A 28 -1.15 15.86 -4.17
N PRO A 29 -0.95 16.27 -2.90
CA PRO A 29 -0.60 15.34 -1.83
C PRO A 29 -1.70 14.31 -1.56
N LEU A 30 -2.93 14.56 -2.00
CA LEU A 30 -4.05 13.61 -1.95
C LEU A 30 -4.00 12.56 -3.06
N ALA A 31 -3.18 12.76 -4.09
CA ALA A 31 -3.00 11.87 -5.22
C ALA A 31 -1.88 10.86 -4.96
N ALA A 32 -2.00 10.05 -3.92
CA ALA A 32 -0.94 9.15 -3.47
C ALA A 32 -0.55 8.07 -4.51
N ASP A 33 -1.45 7.80 -5.46
CA ASP A 33 -1.26 6.90 -6.60
C ASP A 33 -0.54 7.53 -7.80
N SER A 34 -0.29 8.84 -7.76
CA SER A 34 0.32 9.58 -8.87
C SER A 34 1.85 9.64 -8.78
N GLY A 35 2.50 9.54 -9.94
CA GLY A 35 3.95 9.69 -10.08
C GLY A 35 4.76 8.43 -9.70
N ASN A 36 6.06 8.51 -9.99
CA ASN A 36 7.01 7.44 -9.71
C ASN A 36 7.16 7.19 -8.20
N ILE A 37 7.19 8.25 -7.40
CA ILE A 37 7.48 8.16 -5.96
C ILE A 37 6.39 7.37 -5.24
N GLY A 38 5.11 7.67 -5.48
CA GLY A 38 3.98 6.94 -4.87
C GLY A 38 3.99 5.46 -5.24
N THR A 39 4.25 5.16 -6.51
CA THR A 39 4.34 3.77 -6.99
C THR A 39 5.50 3.00 -6.37
N HIS A 40 6.69 3.61 -6.29
CA HIS A 40 7.86 3.00 -5.64
C HIS A 40 7.63 2.80 -4.14
N LEU A 41 7.05 3.78 -3.46
CA LEU A 41 6.70 3.67 -2.04
C LEU A 41 5.71 2.52 -1.82
N HIS A 42 4.68 2.41 -2.65
CA HIS A 42 3.71 1.32 -2.57
C HIS A 42 4.37 -0.05 -2.72
N HIS A 43 5.29 -0.22 -3.67
CA HIS A 43 6.03 -1.47 -3.83
C HIS A 43 6.96 -1.76 -2.65
N ASN A 44 7.66 -0.75 -2.14
CA ASN A 44 8.53 -0.91 -0.98
C ASN A 44 7.72 -1.30 0.26
N LEU A 45 6.55 -0.70 0.48
CA LEU A 45 5.65 -1.06 1.56
C LEU A 45 5.07 -2.47 1.36
N SER A 46 4.76 -2.87 0.12
CA SER A 46 4.30 -4.23 -0.20
C SER A 46 5.37 -5.27 0.14
N MET A 47 6.62 -5.02 -0.27
CA MET A 47 7.75 -5.89 0.03
C MET A 47 8.05 -5.92 1.53
N GLY A 48 8.01 -4.74 2.16
CA GLY A 48 8.16 -4.58 3.60
C GLY A 48 7.13 -5.42 4.35
N LEU A 49 5.86 -5.33 4.00
CA LEU A 49 4.80 -6.16 4.61
C LEU A 49 5.00 -7.64 4.34
N ALA A 50 5.39 -8.03 3.12
CA ALA A 50 5.62 -9.44 2.77
C ALA A 50 6.72 -10.08 3.62
N VAL A 51 7.74 -9.31 4.01
CA VAL A 51 8.86 -9.80 4.84
C VAL A 51 8.58 -9.61 6.33
N LEU A 52 8.19 -8.40 6.74
CA LEU A 52 8.00 -8.04 8.14
C LEU A 52 6.86 -8.82 8.79
N THR A 53 5.77 -9.08 8.07
CA THR A 53 4.61 -9.78 8.62
C THR A 53 4.97 -11.19 9.11
N PRO A 54 5.48 -12.12 8.28
CA PRO A 54 5.83 -13.45 8.78
C PRO A 54 6.94 -13.40 9.84
N LEU A 55 7.94 -12.53 9.67
CA LEU A 55 9.01 -12.37 10.66
C LEU A 55 8.44 -12.00 12.05
N TRP A 56 7.53 -11.03 12.06
CA TRP A 56 6.92 -10.49 13.27
C TRP A 56 6.04 -11.52 13.99
N PHE A 57 5.20 -12.25 13.24
CA PHE A 57 4.31 -13.25 13.84
C PHE A 57 5.02 -14.52 14.30
N LEU A 58 6.12 -14.89 13.63
CA LEU A 58 6.91 -16.09 13.98
C LEU A 58 7.98 -15.82 15.04
N MET A 59 8.30 -14.56 15.33
CA MET A 59 9.27 -14.22 16.37
C MET A 59 8.79 -14.70 17.75
N PRO A 60 9.63 -15.41 18.53
CA PRO A 60 9.27 -15.82 19.88
C PRO A 60 8.96 -14.62 20.77
N ASP A 61 8.00 -14.77 21.69
CA ASP A 61 7.54 -13.67 22.54
C ASP A 61 8.69 -13.09 23.40
N SER A 62 9.67 -13.91 23.80
CA SER A 62 10.87 -13.46 24.53
C SER A 62 11.72 -12.41 23.79
N TYR A 63 11.63 -12.32 22.46
CA TYR A 63 12.32 -11.32 21.64
C TYR A 63 11.39 -10.20 21.17
N SER A 64 10.08 -10.35 21.38
CA SER A 64 9.04 -9.44 20.91
C SER A 64 8.23 -8.87 22.07
N ASP A 65 8.81 -8.75 23.26
CA ASP A 65 8.11 -8.19 24.43
C ASP A 65 8.58 -6.75 24.72
N GLY A 66 7.67 -5.94 25.27
CA GLY A 66 8.00 -4.60 25.77
C GLY A 66 8.15 -3.53 24.69
N PHE A 67 9.22 -2.74 24.72
CA PHE A 67 9.37 -1.55 23.86
C PHE A 67 9.55 -1.91 22.37
N ILE A 68 10.28 -2.99 22.09
CA ILE A 68 10.53 -3.47 20.72
C ILE A 68 9.20 -3.86 20.07
N ASP A 69 8.30 -4.50 20.83
CA ASP A 69 6.95 -4.87 20.39
C ASP A 69 6.13 -3.69 19.92
N LYS A 70 6.09 -2.65 20.76
CA LYS A 70 5.35 -1.42 20.48
C LYS A 70 5.92 -0.71 19.25
N GLY A 71 7.25 -0.63 19.15
CA GLY A 71 7.93 -0.02 18.01
C GLY A 71 7.64 -0.75 16.69
N PHE A 72 7.79 -2.08 16.67
CA PHE A 72 7.47 -2.90 15.50
C PHE A 72 5.99 -2.85 15.16
N GLY A 73 5.10 -2.87 16.15
CA GLY A 73 3.66 -2.74 15.96
C GLY A 73 3.28 -1.40 15.30
N VAL A 74 3.87 -0.29 15.72
CA VAL A 74 3.67 1.03 15.10
C VAL A 74 4.24 1.09 13.68
N LEU A 75 5.42 0.49 13.44
CA LEU A 75 5.98 0.38 12.08
C LEU A 75 5.10 -0.47 11.16
N LEU A 76 4.57 -1.58 11.66
CA LEU A 76 3.63 -2.43 10.94
C LEU A 76 2.33 -1.67 10.65
N ALA A 77 1.79 -0.94 11.65
CA ALA A 77 0.62 -0.08 11.49
C ALA A 77 0.84 0.98 10.40
N GLY A 78 2.00 1.66 10.41
CA GLY A 78 2.38 2.62 9.39
C GLY A 78 2.49 1.98 8.00
N SER A 79 3.06 0.79 7.91
CA SER A 79 3.22 0.06 6.64
C SER A 79 1.88 -0.37 6.08
N ILE A 80 0.99 -0.93 6.91
CA ILE A 80 -0.38 -1.31 6.53
C ILE A 80 -1.16 -0.09 6.05
N SER A 81 -1.19 0.98 6.86
CA SER A 81 -1.94 2.19 6.51
C SER A 81 -1.39 2.87 5.26
N GLY A 82 -0.07 2.99 5.12
CA GLY A 82 0.55 3.60 3.94
C GLY A 82 0.33 2.79 2.66
N HIS A 83 0.46 1.46 2.72
CA HIS A 83 0.15 0.56 1.61
C HIS A 83 -1.32 0.72 1.19
N SER A 84 -2.22 0.70 2.18
CA SER A 84 -3.66 0.81 1.97
C SER A 84 -4.06 2.17 1.42
N TRP A 85 -3.43 3.26 1.86
CA TRP A 85 -3.69 4.61 1.36
C TRP A 85 -3.43 4.74 -0.14
N ILE A 86 -2.27 4.26 -0.60
CA ILE A 86 -1.91 4.32 -2.01
C ILE A 86 -2.76 3.33 -2.83
N GLY A 87 -2.96 2.10 -2.32
CA GLY A 87 -3.81 1.09 -2.94
C GLY A 87 -5.25 1.58 -3.16
N MET A 88 -5.85 2.19 -2.13
CA MET A 88 -7.21 2.75 -2.24
C MET A 88 -7.29 3.94 -3.18
N ASN A 89 -6.21 4.72 -3.33
CA ASN A 89 -6.15 5.77 -4.34
C ASN A 89 -6.17 5.20 -5.77
N TYR A 90 -5.47 4.09 -6.04
CA TYR A 90 -5.58 3.40 -7.34
C TYR A 90 -7.02 2.94 -7.60
N VAL A 91 -7.66 2.31 -6.61
CA VAL A 91 -9.08 1.90 -6.71
C VAL A 91 -9.98 3.10 -6.98
N ALA A 92 -9.79 4.22 -6.26
CA ALA A 92 -10.57 5.42 -6.48
C ALA A 92 -10.41 5.98 -7.90
N THR A 93 -9.17 6.03 -8.41
CA THR A 93 -8.87 6.47 -9.77
C THR A 93 -9.51 5.58 -10.83
N ASP A 94 -9.56 4.26 -10.61
CA ASP A 94 -10.12 3.31 -11.57
C ASP A 94 -11.65 3.29 -11.60
N TYR A 95 -12.32 3.58 -10.49
CA TYR A 95 -13.78 3.38 -10.37
C TYR A 95 -14.59 4.64 -10.11
N VAL A 96 -14.09 5.63 -9.37
CA VAL A 96 -14.87 6.85 -9.05
C VAL A 96 -15.25 7.65 -10.30
N PRO A 97 -14.35 7.88 -11.28
CA PRO A 97 -14.70 8.62 -12.49
C PRO A 97 -15.77 7.96 -13.36
N LYS A 98 -15.99 6.64 -13.21
CA LYS A 98 -17.05 5.90 -13.91
C LYS A 98 -18.43 6.23 -13.35
N VAL A 99 -18.51 6.63 -12.09
CA VAL A 99 -19.75 7.11 -11.44
C VAL A 99 -19.87 8.62 -11.61
N SER A 100 -18.84 9.38 -11.19
CA SER A 100 -18.78 10.82 -11.37
C SER A 100 -17.35 11.33 -11.21
N LYS A 101 -16.86 12.09 -12.20
CA LYS A 101 -15.52 12.70 -12.16
C LYS A 101 -15.36 13.72 -11.02
N ALA A 102 -16.45 14.38 -10.63
CA ALA A 102 -16.42 15.39 -9.56
C ALA A 102 -16.15 14.77 -8.18
N LEU A 103 -16.45 13.48 -8.00
CA LEU A 103 -16.28 12.79 -6.72
C LEU A 103 -14.86 12.35 -6.43
N LEU A 104 -13.95 12.36 -7.42
CA LEU A 104 -12.59 11.85 -7.23
C LEU A 104 -11.83 12.60 -6.13
N GLY A 105 -11.92 13.93 -6.10
CA GLY A 105 -11.30 14.75 -5.05
C GLY A 105 -11.82 14.41 -3.65
N PRO A 106 -13.14 14.50 -3.41
CA PRO A 106 -13.76 14.10 -2.15
C PRO A 106 -13.44 12.66 -1.71
N SER A 107 -13.44 11.69 -2.64
CA SER A 107 -13.07 10.30 -2.32
C SER A 107 -11.64 10.19 -1.79
N ARG A 108 -10.69 10.93 -2.37
CA ARG A 108 -9.29 10.93 -1.91
C ARG A 108 -9.13 11.56 -0.53
N VAL A 109 -9.91 12.60 -0.22
CA VAL A 109 -9.97 13.18 1.13
C VAL A 109 -10.51 12.15 2.13
N ALA A 110 -11.61 11.46 1.79
CA ALA A 110 -12.18 10.42 2.65
C ALA A 110 -11.18 9.27 2.89
N ILE A 111 -10.48 8.83 1.84
CA ILE A 111 -9.43 7.81 1.93
C ILE A 111 -8.27 8.27 2.83
N ALA A 112 -7.83 9.53 2.72
CA ALA A 112 -6.79 10.09 3.58
C ALA A 112 -7.24 10.13 5.06
N GLY A 113 -8.48 10.56 5.32
CA GLY A 113 -9.07 10.54 6.66
C GLY A 113 -9.15 9.13 7.25
N MET A 114 -9.62 8.16 6.45
CA MET A 114 -9.68 6.76 6.85
C MET A 114 -8.29 6.21 7.16
N THR A 115 -7.30 6.52 6.34
CA THR A 115 -5.90 6.13 6.56
C THR A 115 -5.38 6.65 7.90
N ALA A 116 -5.66 7.91 8.23
CA ALA A 116 -5.24 8.50 9.50
C ALA A 116 -5.90 7.78 10.69
N VAL A 117 -7.21 7.53 10.62
CA VAL A 117 -7.95 6.77 11.65
C VAL A 117 -7.39 5.35 11.80
N THR A 118 -7.13 4.65 10.70
CA THR A 118 -6.55 3.30 10.72
C THR A 118 -5.16 3.30 11.35
N PHE A 119 -4.29 4.24 10.95
CA PHE A 119 -2.95 4.35 11.53
C PHE A 119 -2.99 4.61 13.03
N LEU A 120 -3.81 5.56 13.48
CA LEU A 120 -3.94 5.89 14.89
C LEU A 120 -4.56 4.74 15.69
N GLY A 121 -5.58 4.06 15.15
CA GLY A 121 -6.21 2.91 15.79
C GLY A 121 -5.24 1.74 15.97
N LEU A 122 -4.51 1.37 14.91
CA LEU A 122 -3.52 0.29 14.95
C LEU A 122 -2.30 0.65 15.82
N SER A 123 -1.84 1.90 15.78
CA SER A 123 -0.75 2.38 16.63
C SER A 123 -1.17 2.37 18.10
N ARG A 124 -2.39 2.81 18.40
CA ARG A 124 -2.96 2.73 19.75
C ARG A 124 -3.02 1.29 20.25
N CYS A 125 -3.52 0.37 19.43
CA CYS A 125 -3.54 -1.06 19.74
C CYS A 125 -2.12 -1.58 20.03
N SER A 126 -1.14 -1.22 19.20
CA SER A 126 0.25 -1.62 19.39
C SER A 126 0.86 -1.12 20.70
N ILE A 127 0.51 0.09 21.15
CA ILE A 127 1.14 0.73 22.33
C ILE A 127 0.42 0.35 23.63
N GLN A 128 -0.90 0.26 23.60
CA GLN A 128 -1.76 0.17 24.79
C GLN A 128 -2.29 -1.23 25.07
N SER A 129 -2.41 -2.10 24.07
CA SER A 129 -2.92 -3.46 24.26
C SER A 129 -1.81 -4.43 24.67
N GLU A 130 -2.13 -5.41 25.51
CA GLU A 130 -1.19 -6.48 25.85
C GLU A 130 -0.86 -7.33 24.61
N GLY A 131 0.43 -7.44 24.29
CA GLY A 131 0.93 -8.09 23.07
C GLY A 131 0.65 -7.35 21.77
N GLY A 132 0.08 -6.14 21.82
CA GLY A 132 -0.20 -5.31 20.65
C GLY A 132 -1.04 -6.00 19.58
N ILE A 133 -0.77 -5.70 18.30
CA ILE A 133 -1.48 -6.29 17.14
C ILE A 133 -1.30 -7.82 17.10
N LYS A 134 -0.10 -8.31 17.47
CA LYS A 134 0.22 -9.74 17.48
C LYS A 134 -0.60 -10.50 18.53
N GLY A 135 -0.70 -9.93 19.73
CA GLY A 135 -1.52 -10.44 20.84
C GLY A 135 -3.00 -10.45 20.49
N CYS A 136 -3.52 -9.39 19.88
CA CYS A 136 -4.91 -9.35 19.39
C CYS A 136 -5.20 -10.49 18.39
N LEU A 137 -4.30 -10.73 17.43
CA LEU A 137 -4.47 -11.82 16.47
C LEU A 137 -4.36 -13.20 17.12
N LYS A 138 -3.37 -13.41 18.01
CA LYS A 138 -3.24 -14.66 18.77
C LYS A 138 -4.46 -14.94 19.63
N GLY A 139 -5.01 -13.93 20.30
CA GLY A 139 -6.20 -14.05 21.15
C GLY A 139 -7.49 -14.30 20.34
N LEU A 140 -7.58 -13.75 19.13
CA LEU A 140 -8.68 -14.07 18.21
C LEU A 140 -8.57 -15.51 17.68
N TRP A 141 -7.35 -15.97 17.40
CA TRP A 141 -7.11 -17.30 16.83
C TRP A 141 -7.18 -18.43 17.87
N ASN A 142 -6.78 -18.15 19.11
CA ASN A 142 -6.81 -19.08 20.23
C ASN A 142 -7.65 -18.47 21.37
N PRO A 143 -8.99 -18.41 21.19
CA PRO A 143 -9.85 -17.83 22.21
C PRO A 143 -9.74 -18.65 23.52
N PRO A 144 -9.79 -18.00 24.69
CA PRO A 144 -9.86 -18.73 25.94
C PRO A 144 -11.12 -19.61 25.95
N PRO A 145 -11.11 -20.76 26.66
CA PRO A 145 -12.30 -21.59 26.81
C PRO A 145 -13.47 -20.74 27.28
N SER A 146 -14.66 -20.90 26.68
CA SER A 146 -15.83 -20.16 27.14
C SER A 146 -16.06 -20.49 28.60
N LYS A 147 -16.28 -19.46 29.43
CA LYS A 147 -16.68 -19.66 30.82
C LYS A 147 -18.04 -20.35 30.88
#